data_AF-A0A1E7FNX7-F1
#
_entry.id   AF-A0A1E7FNX7-F1
#
_cell.length_a   1.000
_cell.length_b   1.000
_cell.length_c   1.000
_cell.angle_alpha   90.00
_cell.angle_beta   90.00
_cell.angle_gamma   90.00
#
_symmetry.space_group_name_H-M   'P 1'
#
loop_
_entity.id
_entity.type
_entity.pdbx_description
1 polymer ?
#
loop_
_entity_poly.entity_id
_entity_poly.type
_entity_poly.pdbx_seq_one_letter_code
_entity_poly.pdbx_strand_id
1 'polypeptide(L)'
;MACRQNKTIEVLNLRRCRIGERGALAFCELILDDMNHSKQITSSKDNNKTSAGGRVFNVDLSANQIGHQGTVAIENLLKDRMTSSEKRGQIFVNMEGNLVFPEIMNAVTHCIGVILSLVGWQLMVQRVRDLSLTHKFSCVIFSFSLLALYLSSTLFHSFFTMVNSRKVFAVMDKCAIYILIAGSYTPFMQILLSDQPIYSFGVSLDLKLLVCTTMF
;
A
#
# COMPACT_ATOMS: atom_id res chain seq x y z
N MET A 1 -29.41 1.79 -13.36
CA MET A 1 -30.19 0.76 -14.08
C MET A 1 -29.82 0.57 -15.56
N ALA A 2 -29.31 1.58 -16.29
CA ALA A 2 -29.02 1.45 -17.74
C ALA A 2 -27.94 0.41 -18.11
N CYS A 3 -26.91 0.20 -17.27
CA CYS A 3 -25.87 -0.80 -17.53
C CYS A 3 -26.30 -2.25 -17.23
N ARG A 4 -27.42 -2.44 -16.51
CA ARG A 4 -27.85 -3.77 -16.00
C ARG A 4 -28.34 -4.71 -17.10
N GLN A 5 -28.91 -4.16 -18.17
CA GLN A 5 -29.45 -4.94 -19.28
C GLN A 5 -28.46 -5.07 -20.44
N ASN A 6 -27.33 -4.36 -20.38
CA ASN A 6 -26.37 -4.37 -21.46
C ASN A 6 -25.37 -5.52 -21.29
N LYS A 7 -25.55 -6.57 -22.11
CA LYS A 7 -24.67 -7.74 -22.12
C LYS A 7 -23.26 -7.44 -22.64
N THR A 8 -22.98 -6.28 -23.22
CA THR A 8 -21.65 -5.98 -23.78
C THR A 8 -20.69 -5.32 -22.79
N ILE A 9 -21.14 -4.90 -21.61
CA ILE A 9 -20.29 -4.16 -20.66
C ILE A 9 -19.63 -5.15 -19.69
N GLU A 10 -18.32 -5.31 -19.83
CA GLU A 10 -17.51 -6.17 -18.94
C GLU A 10 -16.74 -5.35 -17.87
N VAL A 11 -16.36 -4.12 -18.22
CA VAL A 11 -15.61 -3.21 -17.34
C VAL A 11 -16.32 -1.87 -17.26
N LEU A 12 -16.64 -1.43 -16.04
CA LEU A 12 -17.15 -0.10 -15.74
C LEU A 12 -16.05 0.70 -15.06
N ASN A 13 -15.38 1.57 -15.82
CA ASN A 13 -14.32 2.41 -15.30
C ASN A 13 -14.90 3.72 -14.74
N LEU A 14 -14.85 3.88 -13.42
CA LEU A 14 -15.26 5.09 -12.71
C LEU A 14 -14.07 5.72 -11.96
N ARG A 15 -12.84 5.45 -12.40
CA ARG A 15 -11.63 5.94 -11.74
C ARG A 15 -11.59 7.47 -11.73
N ARG A 16 -11.25 8.05 -10.57
CA ARG A 16 -11.11 9.52 -10.38
C ARG A 16 -12.37 10.36 -10.67
N CYS A 17 -13.56 9.75 -10.64
CA CYS A 17 -14.83 10.44 -10.77
C CYS A 17 -15.24 11.27 -9.53
N ARG A 18 -14.42 11.29 -8.46
CA ARG A 18 -14.68 12.04 -7.21
C ARG A 18 -16.05 11.72 -6.60
N ILE A 19 -16.41 10.44 -6.57
CA ILE A 19 -17.70 9.96 -6.02
C ILE A 19 -17.87 10.39 -4.56
N GLY A 20 -16.78 10.41 -3.79
CA GLY A 20 -16.81 10.75 -2.38
C GLY A 20 -17.53 9.69 -1.53
N GLU A 21 -17.57 9.93 -0.23
CA GLU A 21 -18.15 9.00 0.75
C GLU A 21 -19.66 8.86 0.60
N ARG A 22 -20.38 9.98 0.40
CA ARG A 22 -21.84 9.97 0.21
C ARG A 22 -22.27 9.24 -1.06
N GLY A 23 -21.51 9.39 -2.15
CA GLY A 23 -21.80 8.68 -3.40
C GLY A 23 -21.57 7.17 -3.28
N ALA A 24 -20.58 6.75 -2.49
CA ALA A 24 -20.35 5.33 -2.20
C ALA A 24 -21.44 4.72 -1.31
N LEU A 25 -21.91 5.46 -0.30
CA LEU A 25 -23.03 5.02 0.54
C LEU A 25 -24.33 4.89 -0.26
N ALA A 26 -24.64 5.89 -1.11
CA ALA A 26 -25.79 5.82 -2.01
C ALA A 26 -25.68 4.64 -2.99
N PHE A 27 -24.48 4.33 -3.47
CA PHE A 27 -24.23 3.14 -4.29
C PHE A 27 -24.50 1.84 -3.52
N CYS A 28 -24.07 1.76 -2.26
CA CYS A 28 -24.39 0.61 -1.40
C CYS A 28 -25.89 0.48 -1.15
N GLU A 29 -26.57 1.58 -0.84
CA GLU A 29 -28.01 1.61 -0.60
C GLU A 29 -28.79 1.14 -1.83
N LEU A 30 -28.43 1.63 -3.02
CA LEU A 30 -29.01 1.17 -4.30
C LEU A 30 -28.82 -0.33 -4.53
N ILE A 31 -27.70 -0.89 -4.11
CA ILE A 31 -27.45 -2.34 -4.23
C ILE A 31 -28.27 -3.12 -3.20
N LEU A 32 -28.34 -2.65 -1.95
CA LEU A 32 -29.13 -3.28 -0.90
C LEU A 32 -30.62 -3.29 -1.27
N ASP A 33 -31.14 -2.20 -1.81
CA ASP A 33 -32.50 -2.10 -2.31
C ASP A 33 -32.77 -3.09 -3.46
N ASP A 34 -31.82 -3.25 -4.40
CA ASP A 34 -31.94 -4.23 -5.47
C ASP A 34 -31.95 -5.67 -4.93
N MET A 35 -31.15 -5.97 -3.90
CA MET A 35 -31.14 -7.28 -3.25
C MET A 35 -32.45 -7.57 -2.51
N ASN A 36 -32.99 -6.59 -1.79
CA ASN A 36 -34.27 -6.72 -1.09
C ASN A 36 -35.43 -6.93 -2.06
N HIS A 37 -35.49 -6.16 -3.16
CA HIS A 37 -36.48 -6.36 -4.22
C HIS A 37 -36.38 -7.74 -4.87
N SER A 38 -35.17 -8.26 -5.07
CA SER A 38 -34.99 -9.60 -5.62
C SER A 38 -35.51 -10.69 -4.68
N LYS A 39 -35.20 -10.61 -3.37
CA LYS A 39 -35.70 -11.57 -2.37
C LYS A 39 -37.23 -11.60 -2.32
N GLN A 40 -37.87 -10.44 -2.45
CA GLN A 40 -39.32 -10.31 -2.47
C GLN A 40 -39.95 -10.98 -3.71
N ILE A 41 -39.31 -10.86 -4.88
CA ILE A 41 -39.78 -11.49 -6.13
C ILE A 41 -39.57 -13.01 -6.10
N THR A 42 -38.46 -13.50 -5.51
CA THR A 42 -38.17 -14.93 -5.41
C THR A 42 -39.05 -15.66 -4.39
N SER A 43 -39.63 -14.95 -3.40
CA SER A 43 -40.60 -15.54 -2.46
C SER A 43 -41.98 -15.79 -3.08
N SER A 44 -42.23 -15.32 -4.31
CA SER A 44 -43.54 -15.41 -4.98
C SER A 44 -43.52 -16.15 -6.32
N LYS A 45 -42.39 -16.72 -6.75
CA LYS A 45 -42.28 -17.47 -8.02
C LYS A 45 -41.65 -18.85 -7.83
N ASP A 46 -42.52 -19.85 -7.94
CA ASP A 46 -42.17 -21.25 -8.18
C ASP A 46 -41.24 -21.43 -9.39
N ASN A 47 -40.18 -22.19 -9.15
CA ASN A 47 -39.61 -23.24 -10.01
C ASN A 47 -39.73 -23.05 -11.53
N ASN A 48 -39.04 -22.07 -12.10
CA ASN A 48 -38.37 -22.27 -13.38
C ASN A 48 -37.41 -21.12 -13.69
N LYS A 49 -36.11 -21.42 -13.78
CA LYS A 49 -35.24 -20.96 -14.90
C LYS A 49 -33.77 -21.24 -14.62
N THR A 50 -33.24 -22.12 -15.47
CA THR A 50 -32.03 -21.94 -16.28
C THR A 50 -30.94 -21.07 -15.68
N SER A 51 -29.85 -21.73 -15.27
CA SER A 51 -28.50 -21.20 -15.11
C SER A 51 -28.12 -20.22 -16.23
N ALA A 52 -28.38 -18.93 -16.02
CA ALA A 52 -27.72 -17.87 -16.75
C ALA A 52 -26.31 -17.73 -16.15
N GLY A 53 -25.30 -18.23 -16.86
CA GLY A 53 -23.90 -18.08 -16.47
C GLY A 53 -23.59 -16.62 -16.16
N GLY A 54 -23.24 -16.34 -14.91
CA GLY A 54 -22.96 -14.98 -14.44
C GLY A 54 -21.69 -14.45 -15.09
N ARG A 55 -21.82 -13.40 -15.91
CA ARG A 55 -20.66 -12.64 -16.41
C ARG A 55 -19.99 -11.90 -15.26
N VAL A 56 -18.67 -11.92 -15.24
CA VAL A 56 -17.86 -11.13 -14.32
C VAL A 56 -18.01 -9.64 -14.69
N PHE A 57 -18.38 -8.80 -13.74
CA PHE A 57 -18.51 -7.34 -13.95
C PHE A 57 -17.41 -6.65 -13.14
N ASN A 58 -16.43 -6.06 -13.81
CA ASN A 58 -15.32 -5.40 -13.14
C ASN A 58 -15.61 -3.89 -13.03
N VAL A 59 -15.71 -3.37 -11.80
CA VAL A 59 -15.94 -1.95 -11.52
C VAL A 59 -14.67 -1.35 -10.95
N ASP A 60 -14.08 -0.40 -11.68
CA ASP A 60 -12.94 0.35 -11.19
C ASP A 60 -13.44 1.60 -10.43
N LEU A 61 -13.41 1.53 -9.10
CA LEU A 61 -13.72 2.65 -8.20
C LEU A 61 -12.44 3.29 -7.62
N SER A 62 -11.27 3.05 -8.21
CA SER A 62 -10.01 3.56 -7.67
C SER A 62 -9.92 5.10 -7.69
N ALA A 63 -9.22 5.66 -6.71
CA ALA A 63 -8.95 7.09 -6.56
C ALA A 63 -10.21 8.00 -6.62
N ASN A 64 -11.32 7.55 -6.04
CA ASN A 64 -12.59 8.28 -5.96
C ASN A 64 -12.83 9.02 -4.65
N GLN A 65 -11.87 9.00 -3.73
CA GLN A 65 -11.97 9.66 -2.42
C GLN A 65 -13.19 9.15 -1.62
N ILE A 66 -13.50 7.86 -1.74
CA ILE A 66 -14.66 7.22 -1.08
C ILE A 66 -14.58 7.31 0.45
N GLY A 67 -13.38 7.46 1.01
CA GLY A 67 -13.20 7.57 2.45
C GLY A 67 -13.36 6.22 3.17
N HIS A 68 -13.21 6.24 4.49
CA HIS A 68 -13.16 5.00 5.27
C HIS A 68 -14.54 4.34 5.36
N GLN A 69 -15.61 5.08 5.68
CA GLN A 69 -16.91 4.44 5.89
C GLN A 69 -17.50 3.92 4.58
N GLY A 70 -17.34 4.65 3.47
CA GLY A 70 -17.74 4.19 2.15
C GLY A 70 -17.01 2.91 1.71
N THR A 71 -15.71 2.80 1.99
CA THR A 71 -14.92 1.61 1.65
C THR A 71 -15.37 0.40 2.48
N VAL A 72 -15.59 0.57 3.78
CA VAL A 72 -16.08 -0.51 4.67
C VAL A 72 -17.49 -0.94 4.30
N ALA A 73 -18.38 0.00 3.96
CA ALA A 73 -19.73 -0.31 3.53
C ALA A 73 -19.74 -1.16 2.25
N ILE A 74 -18.93 -0.79 1.24
CA ILE A 74 -18.81 -1.56 0.00
C ILE A 74 -18.21 -2.95 0.27
N GLU A 75 -17.20 -3.05 1.14
CA GLU A 75 -16.58 -4.33 1.47
C GLU A 75 -17.54 -5.28 2.19
N ASN A 76 -18.27 -4.78 3.19
CA ASN A 76 -19.29 -5.57 3.91
C ASN A 76 -20.40 -6.02 2.97
N LEU A 77 -20.86 -5.13 2.09
CA LEU A 77 -21.85 -5.47 1.08
C LEU A 77 -21.36 -6.53 0.09
N LEU A 78 -20.08 -6.47 -0.32
CA LEU A 78 -19.48 -7.50 -1.17
C LEU A 78 -19.36 -8.84 -0.44
N LYS A 79 -18.98 -8.83 0.84
CA LYS A 79 -18.96 -10.04 1.68
C LYS A 79 -20.35 -10.66 1.80
N ASP A 80 -21.37 -9.87 2.08
CA ASP A 80 -22.77 -10.33 2.18
C ASP A 80 -23.27 -10.94 0.87
N ARG A 81 -22.80 -10.44 -0.27
CA ARG A 81 -23.08 -11.04 -1.59
C ARG A 81 -22.26 -12.27 -1.91
N MET A 82 -21.07 -12.46 -1.33
CA MET A 82 -20.30 -13.70 -1.47
C MET A 82 -20.87 -14.81 -0.59
N THR A 83 -21.32 -14.48 0.63
CA THR A 83 -21.94 -15.44 1.56
C THR A 83 -23.35 -15.84 1.13
N SER A 84 -24.10 -14.90 0.55
CA SER A 84 -25.34 -15.19 -0.17
C SER A 84 -24.96 -15.85 -1.50
N SER A 85 -24.92 -17.18 -1.53
CA SER A 85 -24.59 -18.05 -2.68
C SER A 85 -25.56 -17.91 -3.87
N GLU A 86 -25.83 -16.69 -4.32
CA GLU A 86 -26.60 -16.40 -5.52
C GLU A 86 -25.59 -16.19 -6.65
N LYS A 87 -25.54 -17.14 -7.59
CA LYS A 87 -24.71 -17.16 -8.82
C LYS A 87 -25.02 -16.00 -9.79
N ARG A 88 -25.26 -14.79 -9.30
CA ARG A 88 -25.27 -13.58 -10.09
C ARG A 88 -23.84 -13.08 -10.18
N GLY A 89 -23.40 -12.78 -11.41
CA GLY A 89 -22.01 -12.54 -11.80
C GLY A 89 -21.13 -11.88 -10.74
N GLN A 90 -19.94 -12.43 -10.52
CA GLN A 90 -18.97 -11.87 -9.57
C GLN A 90 -18.66 -10.43 -9.97
N ILE A 91 -19.00 -9.49 -9.09
CA ILE A 91 -18.65 -8.08 -9.24
C ILE A 91 -17.30 -7.88 -8.55
N PHE A 92 -16.24 -7.69 -9.34
CA PHE A 92 -14.94 -7.29 -8.80
C PHE A 92 -14.91 -5.78 -8.71
N VAL A 93 -14.58 -5.24 -7.54
CA VAL A 93 -14.50 -3.79 -7.33
C VAL A 93 -13.07 -3.43 -6.96
N ASN A 94 -12.41 -2.62 -7.79
CA ASN A 94 -11.12 -2.05 -7.43
C ASN A 94 -11.35 -0.78 -6.59
N MET A 95 -10.85 -0.76 -5.35
CA MET A 95 -10.96 0.38 -4.43
C MET A 95 -9.62 1.03 -4.08
N GLU A 96 -8.57 0.79 -4.86
CA GLU A 96 -7.23 1.31 -4.58
C GLU A 96 -7.20 2.86 -4.53
N GLY A 97 -6.51 3.44 -3.54
CA GLY A 97 -6.35 4.89 -3.40
C GLY A 97 -7.59 5.65 -2.93
N ASN A 98 -8.52 4.99 -2.24
CA ASN A 98 -9.69 5.63 -1.62
C ASN A 98 -9.50 6.02 -0.15
N LEU A 99 -8.40 5.56 0.47
CA LEU A 99 -8.09 5.73 1.90
C LEU A 99 -7.09 6.88 2.12
N VAL A 100 -7.56 8.11 1.97
CA VAL A 100 -6.71 9.31 2.11
C VAL A 100 -6.21 9.49 3.55
N PHE A 101 -7.02 9.17 4.56
CA PHE A 101 -6.66 9.38 5.97
C PHE A 101 -5.54 8.44 6.46
N PRO A 102 -5.58 7.11 6.25
CA PRO A 102 -4.47 6.22 6.58
C PRO A 102 -3.17 6.59 5.87
N GLU A 103 -3.25 7.01 4.60
CA GLU A 103 -2.07 7.44 3.84
C GLU A 103 -1.43 8.70 4.44
N ILE A 104 -2.23 9.66 4.91
CA ILE A 104 -1.74 10.86 5.62
C ILE A 104 -1.14 10.47 6.98
N MET A 105 -1.78 9.60 7.74
CA MET A 105 -1.26 9.16 9.04
C MET A 105 0.10 8.47 8.90
N ASN A 106 0.26 7.59 7.92
CA ASN A 106 1.56 7.02 7.59
C ASN A 106 2.56 8.11 7.18
N ALA A 107 2.17 9.07 6.34
CA ALA A 107 3.05 10.18 5.98
C ALA A 107 3.59 10.94 7.20
N VAL A 108 2.71 11.21 8.19
CA VAL A 108 3.06 11.93 9.42
C VAL A 108 4.03 11.12 10.29
N THR A 109 3.78 9.83 10.50
CA THR A 109 4.68 8.98 11.30
C THR A 109 6.07 8.88 10.66
N HIS A 110 6.13 8.76 9.34
CA HIS A 110 7.41 8.77 8.61
C HIS A 110 8.12 10.13 8.67
N CYS A 111 7.38 11.24 8.60
CA CYS A 111 7.95 12.60 8.74
C CYS A 111 8.58 12.81 10.13
N ILE A 112 7.93 12.33 11.19
CA ILE A 112 8.50 12.33 12.54
C ILE A 112 9.79 11.49 12.56
N GLY A 113 9.81 10.34 11.87
CA GLY A 113 11.00 9.52 11.68
C GLY A 113 12.17 10.25 11.00
N VAL A 114 11.90 11.12 10.01
CA VAL A 114 12.93 11.97 9.37
C VAL A 114 13.58 12.90 10.40
N ILE A 115 12.76 13.58 11.21
CA ILE A 115 13.24 14.52 12.23
C ILE A 115 14.09 13.79 13.27
N LEU A 116 13.60 12.66 13.79
CA LEU A 116 14.36 11.84 14.74
C LEU A 116 15.68 11.34 14.14
N SER A 117 15.69 10.97 12.86
CA SER A 117 16.90 10.51 12.17
C SER A 117 17.94 11.62 12.02
N LEU A 118 17.52 12.86 11.74
CA LEU A 118 18.42 14.02 11.69
C LEU A 118 19.02 14.35 13.07
N VAL A 119 18.20 14.29 14.12
CA VAL A 119 18.68 14.48 15.50
C VAL A 119 19.66 13.37 15.88
N GLY A 120 19.33 12.11 15.59
CA GLY A 120 20.18 10.95 15.82
C GLY A 120 21.52 11.03 15.06
N TRP A 121 21.49 11.45 13.79
CA TRP A 121 22.69 11.69 12.98
C TRP A 121 23.62 12.68 13.69
N GLN A 122 23.09 13.82 14.12
CA GLN A 122 23.89 14.87 14.74
C GLN A 122 24.50 14.41 16.08
N LEU A 123 23.74 13.66 16.87
CA LEU A 123 24.23 13.07 18.13
C LEU A 123 25.34 12.04 17.89
N MET A 124 25.19 11.16 16.89
CA MET A 124 26.23 10.19 16.51
C MET A 124 27.50 10.88 16.03
N VAL A 125 27.39 11.89 15.17
CA VAL A 125 28.55 12.65 14.68
C VAL A 125 29.33 13.24 15.83
N GLN A 126 28.66 13.84 16.83
CA GLN A 126 29.32 14.40 18.00
C GLN A 126 30.05 13.34 18.84
N ARG A 127 29.49 12.14 18.94
CA ARG A 127 30.03 11.05 19.76
C ARG A 127 31.21 10.32 19.13
N VAL A 128 31.32 10.35 17.81
CA VAL A 128 32.37 9.63 17.08
C VAL A 128 33.50 10.55 16.62
N ARG A 129 33.49 11.84 17.01
CA ARG A 129 34.56 12.81 16.69
C ARG A 129 35.96 12.31 17.04
N ASP A 130 36.11 11.74 18.23
CA ASP A 130 37.40 11.32 18.77
C ASP A 130 37.74 9.84 18.50
N LEU A 131 36.87 9.14 17.77
CA LEU A 131 37.04 7.72 17.44
C LEU A 131 37.72 7.51 16.07
N SER A 132 38.11 6.26 15.80
CA SER A 132 38.76 5.85 14.55
C SER A 132 37.85 6.04 13.32
N LEU A 133 38.47 6.14 12.13
CA LEU A 133 37.77 6.31 10.85
C LEU A 133 36.71 5.22 10.63
N THR A 134 36.98 3.99 11.05
CA THR A 134 36.05 2.86 11.00
C THR A 134 34.72 3.17 11.68
N HIS A 135 34.75 3.75 12.89
CA HIS A 135 33.55 4.12 13.61
C HIS A 135 32.79 5.25 12.90
N LYS A 136 33.53 6.23 12.34
CA LYS A 136 32.94 7.36 11.58
C LYS A 136 32.18 6.85 10.35
N PHE A 137 32.78 5.95 9.57
CA PHE A 137 32.14 5.34 8.40
C PHE A 137 30.90 4.54 8.77
N SER A 138 30.95 3.72 9.81
CA SER A 138 29.80 2.94 10.28
C SER A 138 28.62 3.83 10.70
N CYS A 139 28.89 4.94 11.39
CA CYS A 139 27.85 5.88 11.82
C CYS A 139 27.19 6.59 10.65
N VAL A 140 27.99 7.01 9.67
CA VAL A 140 27.51 7.65 8.43
C VAL A 140 26.62 6.70 7.65
N ILE A 141 27.02 5.43 7.48
CA ILE A 141 26.22 4.43 6.75
C ILE A 141 24.88 4.17 7.44
N PHE A 142 24.89 3.96 8.75
CA PHE A 142 23.68 3.71 9.52
C PHE A 142 22.73 4.91 9.56
N SER A 143 23.28 6.11 9.79
CA SER A 143 22.45 7.30 9.88
C SER A 143 21.92 7.73 8.50
N PHE A 144 22.64 7.42 7.42
CA PHE A 144 22.20 7.69 6.05
C PHE A 144 21.09 6.74 5.64
N SER A 145 21.19 5.46 5.98
CA SER A 145 20.15 4.48 5.65
C SER A 145 18.83 4.79 6.39
N LEU A 146 18.90 5.22 7.65
CA LEU A 146 17.74 5.75 8.39
C LEU A 146 17.10 6.94 7.68
N LEU A 147 17.91 7.95 7.33
CA LEU A 147 17.41 9.14 6.66
C LEU A 147 16.78 8.81 5.30
N ALA A 148 17.44 7.96 4.50
CA ALA A 148 16.96 7.54 3.19
C ALA A 148 15.63 6.78 3.26
N LEU A 149 15.45 5.90 4.26
CA LEU A 149 14.18 5.21 4.52
C LEU A 149 13.05 6.19 4.78
N TYR A 150 13.19 7.02 5.82
CA TYR A 150 12.11 7.91 6.20
C TYR A 150 11.82 8.95 5.14
N LEU A 151 12.85 9.46 4.45
CA LEU A 151 12.67 10.40 3.35
C LEU A 151 11.96 9.76 2.15
N SER A 152 12.34 8.54 1.75
CA SER A 152 11.68 7.81 0.67
C SER A 152 10.20 7.57 0.97
N SER A 153 9.89 7.22 2.22
CA SER A 153 8.53 6.96 2.66
C SER A 153 7.67 8.23 2.73
N THR A 154 8.25 9.34 3.23
CA THR A 154 7.59 10.65 3.20
C THR A 154 7.30 11.10 1.77
N LEU A 155 8.24 10.92 0.84
CA LEU A 155 8.05 11.25 -0.58
C LEU A 155 6.97 10.35 -1.21
N PHE A 156 6.95 9.04 -0.93
CA PHE A 156 5.92 8.13 -1.45
C PHE A 156 4.51 8.58 -1.08
N HIS A 157 4.29 8.91 0.19
CA HIS A 157 2.98 9.35 0.65
C HIS A 157 2.64 10.79 0.23
N SER A 158 3.64 11.68 0.10
CA SER A 158 3.42 13.05 -0.37
C SER A 158 3.01 13.12 -1.85
N PHE A 159 3.50 12.20 -2.68
CA PHE A 159 3.19 12.12 -4.12
C PHE A 159 2.02 11.18 -4.48
N PHE A 160 1.14 10.83 -3.53
CA PHE A 160 -0.02 9.96 -3.73
C PHE A 160 -0.90 10.34 -4.95
N THR A 161 -0.97 11.61 -5.31
CA THR A 161 -1.81 12.12 -6.42
C THR A 161 -1.26 11.83 -7.82
N MET A 162 0.03 11.49 -8.00
CA MET A 162 0.64 11.21 -9.31
C MET A 162 0.88 9.71 -9.54
N VAL A 163 0.11 9.11 -10.46
CA VAL A 163 0.12 7.66 -10.76
C VAL A 163 1.48 7.15 -11.25
N ASN A 164 2.20 7.93 -12.05
CA ASN A 164 3.51 7.53 -12.59
C ASN A 164 4.59 7.60 -11.52
N SER A 165 4.60 8.66 -10.73
CA SER A 165 5.57 8.86 -9.65
C SER A 165 5.38 7.83 -8.53
N ARG A 166 4.13 7.46 -8.20
CA ARG A 166 3.82 6.44 -7.19
C ARG A 166 4.54 5.12 -7.42
N LYS A 167 4.69 4.66 -8.68
CA LYS A 167 5.39 3.40 -8.97
C LYS A 167 6.87 3.49 -8.64
N VAL A 168 7.52 4.60 -8.99
CA VAL A 168 8.95 4.82 -8.72
C VAL A 168 9.19 4.93 -7.22
N PHE A 169 8.39 5.74 -6.52
CA PHE A 169 8.51 5.89 -5.07
C PHE A 169 8.16 4.60 -4.30
N ALA A 170 7.22 3.78 -4.79
CA ALA A 170 6.94 2.47 -4.20
C ALA A 170 8.12 1.52 -4.28
N VAL A 171 8.87 1.55 -5.40
CA VAL A 171 10.10 0.77 -5.53
C VAL A 171 11.14 1.32 -4.57
N MET A 172 11.38 2.64 -4.54
CA MET A 172 12.36 3.24 -3.64
C MET A 172 12.08 2.97 -2.16
N ASP A 173 10.82 3.02 -1.71
CA ASP A 173 10.44 2.72 -0.33
C ASP A 173 10.77 1.27 0.04
N LYS A 174 10.52 0.32 -0.87
CA LYS A 174 10.95 -1.08 -0.71
C LYS A 174 12.47 -1.19 -0.64
N CYS A 175 13.21 -0.55 -1.54
CA CYS A 175 14.68 -0.55 -1.51
C CYS A 175 15.22 -0.02 -0.18
N ALA A 176 14.63 1.07 0.31
CA ALA A 176 15.12 1.78 1.47
C ALA A 176 15.00 0.94 2.75
N ILE A 177 13.97 0.08 2.86
CA ILE A 177 13.86 -0.89 3.95
C ILE A 177 15.06 -1.86 3.92
N TYR A 178 15.41 -2.40 2.75
CA TYR A 178 16.55 -3.31 2.64
C TYR A 178 17.89 -2.60 2.90
N ILE A 179 18.04 -1.35 2.44
CA ILE A 179 19.23 -0.52 2.73
C ILE A 179 19.34 -0.25 4.23
N LEU A 180 18.22 0.00 4.93
CA LEU A 180 18.20 0.17 6.37
C LEU A 180 18.65 -1.10 7.10
N ILE A 181 18.14 -2.26 6.68
CA ILE A 181 18.54 -3.55 7.23
C ILE A 181 20.05 -3.74 7.08
N ALA A 182 20.60 -3.59 5.87
CA ALA A 182 22.05 -3.70 5.66
C ALA A 182 22.85 -2.65 6.45
N GLY A 183 22.34 -1.42 6.54
CA GLY A 183 22.96 -0.31 7.25
C GLY A 183 22.99 -0.47 8.77
N SER A 184 21.98 -1.13 9.37
CA SER A 184 21.94 -1.38 10.82
C SER A 184 22.89 -2.50 11.25
N TYR A 185 23.19 -3.46 10.38
CA TYR A 185 24.20 -4.49 10.62
C TYR A 185 25.64 -4.00 10.43
N THR A 186 25.86 -2.97 9.60
CA THR A 186 27.20 -2.42 9.32
C THR A 186 27.97 -1.99 10.59
N PRO A 187 27.44 -1.17 11.51
CA PRO A 187 28.17 -0.79 12.73
C PRO A 187 28.48 -1.99 13.63
N PHE A 188 27.54 -2.94 13.76
CA PHE A 188 27.78 -4.16 14.54
C PHE A 188 28.93 -4.98 13.97
N MET A 189 28.92 -5.25 12.66
CA MET A 189 29.97 -6.04 12.01
C MET A 189 31.33 -5.33 12.05
N GLN A 190 31.37 -4.01 11.95
CA GLN A 190 32.65 -3.28 11.91
C GLN A 190 33.28 -3.07 13.29
N ILE A 191 32.47 -3.06 14.34
CA ILE A 191 32.97 -3.00 15.72
C ILE A 191 33.34 -4.39 16.23
N LEU A 192 32.51 -5.41 15.96
CA LEU A 192 32.69 -6.77 16.48
C LEU A 192 33.81 -7.55 15.77
N LEU A 193 34.04 -7.32 14.48
CA LEU A 193 35.14 -7.90 13.70
C LEU A 193 36.31 -6.91 13.49
N SER A 194 36.51 -5.97 14.42
CA SER A 194 37.58 -4.95 14.29
C SER A 194 38.99 -5.55 14.22
N ASP A 195 39.21 -6.75 14.74
CA ASP A 195 40.48 -7.49 14.66
C ASP A 195 40.78 -8.06 13.25
N GLN A 196 39.80 -8.10 12.34
CA GLN A 196 39.94 -8.70 11.03
C GLN A 196 39.24 -7.86 9.93
N PRO A 197 39.85 -6.75 9.48
CA PRO A 197 39.22 -5.76 8.60
C PRO A 197 38.79 -6.31 7.23
N ILE A 198 39.46 -7.35 6.72
CA ILE A 198 39.16 -7.96 5.41
C ILE A 198 37.83 -8.72 5.45
N TYR A 199 37.58 -9.50 6.51
CA TYR A 199 36.33 -10.25 6.65
C TYR A 199 35.15 -9.32 6.99
N SER A 200 35.39 -8.25 7.75
CA SER A 200 34.36 -7.24 8.06
C SER A 200 33.88 -6.50 6.81
N PHE A 201 34.81 -6.07 5.94
CA PHE A 201 34.46 -5.46 4.65
C PHE A 201 33.81 -6.46 3.69
N GLY A 202 34.30 -7.71 3.66
CA GLY A 202 33.75 -8.79 2.83
C GLY A 202 32.29 -9.10 3.16
N VAL A 203 31.96 -9.30 4.44
CA VAL A 203 30.59 -9.58 4.89
C VAL A 203 29.66 -8.38 4.66
N SER A 204 30.15 -7.14 4.88
CA SER A 204 29.35 -5.93 4.58
C SER A 204 29.08 -5.79 3.07
N LEU A 205 30.05 -6.14 2.22
CA LEU A 205 29.91 -6.09 0.77
C LEU A 205 29.00 -7.21 0.25
N ASP A 206 29.13 -8.44 0.76
CA ASP A 206 28.27 -9.57 0.39
C ASP A 206 26.81 -9.35 0.80
N LEU A 207 26.56 -8.78 1.99
CA LEU A 207 25.20 -8.45 2.41
C LEU A 207 24.59 -7.36 1.50
N LYS A 208 25.39 -6.35 1.12
CA LYS A 208 24.99 -5.32 0.15
C LYS A 208 24.75 -5.91 -1.24
N LEU A 209 25.58 -6.85 -1.67
CA LEU A 209 25.46 -7.53 -2.96
C LEU A 209 24.24 -8.45 -3.00
N LEU A 210 23.95 -9.18 -1.92
CA LEU A 210 22.75 -10.01 -1.78
C LEU A 210 21.48 -9.16 -1.84
N VAL A 211 21.47 -8.04 -1.11
CA VAL A 211 20.37 -7.05 -1.17
C VAL A 211 20.24 -6.45 -2.58
N CYS A 212 21.35 -6.17 -3.26
CA CYS A 212 21.35 -5.68 -4.64
C CYS A 212 20.86 -6.75 -5.66
N THR A 213 21.24 -8.01 -5.46
CA THR A 213 20.89 -9.12 -6.37
C THR A 213 19.42 -9.53 -6.21
N THR A 214 18.87 -9.40 -5.00
CA THR A 214 17.43 -9.60 -4.76
C THR A 214 16.55 -8.45 -5.27
N MET A 215 17.18 -7.36 -5.72
CA MET A 215 16.53 -6.14 -6.21
C MET A 215 16.34 -6.12 -7.74
N PHE A 216 16.94 -7.05 -8.50
CA PHE A 216 16.82 -7.17 -9.95
C PHE A 216 16.24 -8.52 -10.34
#